data_AF-A0A1G4JSH7-F1
#
_entry.id   AF-A0A1G4JSH7-F1
#
_cell.length_a   1.000
_cell.length_b   1.000
_cell.length_c   1.000
_cell.angle_alpha   90.00
_cell.angle_beta   90.00
_cell.angle_gamma   90.00
#
_symmetry.space_group_name_H-M   'P 1'
#
loop_
_entity.id
_entity.type
_entity.pdbx_description
1 polymer ?
#
loop_
_entity_poly.entity_id
_entity_poly.type
_entity_poly.pdbx_seq_one_letter_code
_entity_poly.pdbx_strand_id
1 'polypeptide(L)'
;MSKTPEVVSQASAEDSNTAPVKGANVSGRGWKVDKGQFRVGSRQVKNKKLTSWEAKKQKMLEDKQFKLKLKELKDEKEQVRKDRIQALKERREKKEEKERYERMAAKMHAKKVDRLRRREKRNKALKER
;
A
#
# COMPACT_ATOMS: atom_id res chain seq x y z
N MET A 1 57.22 -15.98 15.16
CA MET A 1 56.38 -16.29 16.34
C MET A 1 55.12 -15.45 16.29
N SER A 2 53.98 -16.04 15.96
CA SER A 2 52.65 -15.45 16.18
C SER A 2 51.64 -16.59 16.28
N LYS A 3 50.97 -16.63 17.42
CA LYS A 3 50.16 -17.72 17.97
C LYS A 3 48.85 -17.86 17.18
N THR A 4 48.54 -19.06 16.67
CA THR A 4 47.19 -19.43 16.24
C THR A 4 46.36 -19.85 17.47
N PRO A 5 45.14 -19.33 17.70
CA PRO A 5 44.28 -19.83 18.75
C PRO A 5 43.51 -21.07 18.28
N GLU A 6 43.82 -22.18 18.93
CA GLU A 6 43.08 -23.44 18.97
C GLU A 6 41.66 -23.19 19.52
N VAL A 7 40.63 -23.33 18.68
CA VAL A 7 39.23 -23.26 19.11
C VAL A 7 38.76 -24.68 19.40
N VAL A 8 38.66 -24.95 20.69
CA VAL A 8 38.14 -26.15 21.33
C VAL A 8 36.73 -26.48 20.84
N SER A 9 36.55 -27.74 20.45
CA SER A 9 35.27 -28.36 20.17
C SER A 9 34.45 -28.51 21.46
N GLN A 10 33.27 -27.90 21.48
CA GLN A 10 32.22 -28.26 22.43
C GLN A 10 31.09 -28.96 21.68
N ALA A 11 31.05 -30.28 21.86
CA ALA A 11 29.93 -31.11 21.49
C ALA A 11 28.75 -30.80 22.41
N SER A 12 27.70 -30.19 21.86
CA SER A 12 26.40 -30.06 22.51
C SER A 12 25.64 -31.39 22.42
N ALA A 13 25.29 -31.92 23.59
CA ALA A 13 24.53 -33.14 23.78
C ALA A 13 23.17 -33.10 23.07
N GLU A 14 22.86 -34.15 22.31
CA GLU A 14 21.56 -34.35 21.67
C GLU A 14 20.58 -35.04 22.64
N ASP A 15 19.46 -34.38 22.92
CA ASP A 15 18.31 -34.94 23.61
C ASP A 15 17.71 -36.10 22.79
N SER A 16 17.83 -37.32 23.32
CA SER A 16 17.23 -38.52 22.72
C SER A 16 15.73 -38.59 23.02
N ASN A 17 14.94 -37.81 22.28
CA ASN A 17 13.49 -37.97 22.23
C ASN A 17 13.17 -39.22 21.39
N THR A 18 13.07 -40.38 22.05
CA THR A 18 12.75 -41.67 21.42
C THR A 18 11.27 -41.73 21.01
N ALA A 19 10.94 -41.00 19.94
CA ALA A 19 9.70 -41.23 19.22
C ALA A 19 9.71 -42.67 18.66
N PRO A 20 8.63 -43.45 18.77
CA PRO A 20 8.57 -44.79 18.20
C PRO A 20 8.82 -44.70 16.69
N VAL A 21 9.89 -45.36 16.24
CA VAL A 21 10.28 -45.43 14.82
C VAL A 21 9.17 -46.14 14.06
N LYS A 22 8.33 -45.36 13.39
CA LYS A 22 7.21 -45.87 12.58
C LYS A 22 7.79 -46.38 11.26
N GLY A 23 7.57 -47.66 10.96
CA GLY A 23 8.07 -48.28 9.72
C GLY A 23 7.60 -47.56 8.46
N ALA A 24 8.40 -47.65 7.39
CA ALA A 24 8.11 -47.03 6.11
C ALA A 24 6.76 -47.48 5.55
N ASN A 25 6.01 -46.55 4.96
CA ASN A 25 4.71 -46.85 4.36
C ASN A 25 4.87 -47.72 3.11
N VAL A 26 4.64 -49.03 3.27
CA VAL A 26 4.74 -50.05 2.21
C VAL A 26 3.88 -49.71 0.99
N SER A 27 2.82 -48.92 1.18
CA SER A 27 1.86 -48.59 0.13
C SER A 27 2.23 -47.34 -0.69
N GLY A 28 3.30 -46.61 -0.34
CA GLY A 28 3.76 -45.39 -1.03
C GLY A 28 2.79 -44.20 -1.03
N ARG A 29 1.62 -44.29 -0.37
CA ARG A 29 0.59 -43.24 -0.39
C ARG A 29 0.80 -42.22 0.75
N GLY A 30 1.76 -41.31 0.56
CA GLY A 30 2.11 -40.26 1.55
C GLY A 30 1.07 -39.15 1.72
N TRP A 31 0.14 -38.97 0.78
CA TRP A 31 -0.94 -37.98 0.86
C TRP A 31 -2.09 -38.39 1.79
N LYS A 32 -2.13 -39.66 2.21
CA LYS A 32 -3.16 -40.18 3.09
C LYS A 32 -2.77 -39.91 4.53
N VAL A 33 -3.61 -39.18 5.26
CA VAL A 33 -3.39 -38.91 6.68
C VAL A 33 -3.39 -40.21 7.47
N ASP A 34 -2.36 -40.42 8.28
CA ASP A 34 -2.24 -41.58 9.17
C ASP A 34 -3.43 -41.66 10.12
N LYS A 35 -4.18 -42.76 10.03
CA LYS A 35 -5.26 -43.06 10.95
C LYS A 35 -4.68 -43.82 12.14
N GLY A 36 -4.90 -43.32 13.36
CA GLY A 36 -4.51 -44.02 14.58
C GLY A 36 -5.32 -45.30 14.81
N GLN A 37 -4.83 -46.17 15.69
CA GLN A 37 -5.54 -47.39 16.09
C GLN A 37 -6.91 -47.06 16.68
N PHE A 38 -7.95 -47.75 16.22
CA PHE A 38 -9.31 -47.57 16.70
C PHE A 38 -9.45 -48.18 18.10
N ARG A 39 -9.54 -47.35 19.15
CA ARG A 39 -9.74 -47.79 20.53
C ARG A 39 -11.11 -47.35 21.03
N VAL A 40 -11.86 -48.25 21.66
CA VAL A 40 -13.26 -48.00 22.09
C VAL A 40 -13.37 -46.80 23.06
N GLY A 41 -12.35 -46.55 23.90
CA GLY A 41 -12.27 -45.38 24.79
C GLY A 41 -11.79 -44.07 24.15
N SER A 42 -11.36 -44.07 22.89
CA SER A 42 -10.93 -42.85 22.18
C SER A 42 -12.11 -42.05 21.58
N ARG A 43 -13.35 -42.44 21.88
CA ARG A 43 -14.57 -41.73 21.45
C ARG A 43 -14.77 -40.39 22.16
N GLN A 44 -14.13 -40.15 23.31
CA GLN A 44 -13.91 -38.78 23.74
C GLN A 44 -12.84 -38.19 22.83
N VAL A 45 -13.31 -37.59 21.75
CA VAL A 45 -12.58 -36.88 20.70
C VAL A 45 -11.62 -35.88 21.34
N LYS A 46 -10.45 -36.35 21.79
CA LYS A 46 -9.29 -35.54 22.12
C LYS A 46 -8.39 -35.43 20.89
N ASN A 47 -9.00 -35.26 19.72
CA ASN A 47 -8.28 -34.65 18.61
C ASN A 47 -8.04 -33.20 19.04
N LYS A 48 -6.92 -32.92 19.70
CA LYS A 48 -6.44 -31.55 20.03
C LYS A 48 -6.18 -30.69 18.77
N LYS A 49 -6.61 -31.16 17.60
CA LYS A 49 -6.50 -30.54 16.30
C LYS A 49 -7.89 -30.03 15.93
N LEU A 50 -7.97 -28.78 15.47
CA LEU A 50 -9.21 -28.17 15.00
C LEU A 50 -9.93 -29.10 14.00
N THR A 51 -11.26 -29.15 14.07
CA THR A 51 -12.07 -29.84 13.06
C THR A 51 -11.71 -29.28 11.67
N SER A 52 -11.73 -30.11 10.62
CA SER A 52 -11.38 -29.67 9.24
C SER A 52 -12.10 -28.38 8.85
N TRP A 53 -13.33 -28.19 9.31
CA TRP A 53 -14.12 -26.98 9.13
C TRP A 53 -13.55 -25.76 9.88
N GLU A 54 -13.18 -25.91 11.16
CA GLU A 54 -12.63 -24.84 11.97
C GLU A 54 -11.27 -24.36 11.44
N ALA A 55 -10.44 -25.29 10.95
CA ALA A 55 -9.19 -24.95 10.27
C ALA A 55 -9.42 -24.14 8.98
N LYS A 56 -10.46 -24.47 8.21
CA LYS A 56 -10.87 -23.66 7.04
C LYS A 56 -11.37 -22.28 7.46
N LYS A 57 -12.16 -22.21 8.54
CA LYS A 57 -12.70 -20.95 9.05
C LYS A 57 -11.60 -20.01 9.54
N GLN A 58 -10.59 -20.52 10.25
CA GLN A 58 -9.40 -19.76 10.66
C GLN A 58 -8.68 -19.18 9.44
N LYS A 59 -8.34 -20.01 8.44
CA LYS A 59 -7.71 -19.54 7.20
C LYS A 59 -8.53 -18.49 6.47
N MET A 60 -9.85 -18.65 6.38
CA MET A 60 -10.71 -17.64 5.76
C MET A 60 -10.71 -16.31 6.53
N LEU A 61 -10.61 -16.35 7.86
CA LEU A 61 -10.52 -15.13 8.68
C LEU A 61 -9.16 -14.45 8.48
N GLU A 62 -8.07 -15.21 8.47
CA GLU A 62 -6.72 -14.73 8.18
C GLU A 62 -6.66 -14.06 6.79
N ASP A 63 -7.18 -14.73 5.76
CA ASP A 63 -7.23 -14.20 4.39
C ASP A 63 -8.06 -12.91 4.29
N LYS A 64 -9.18 -12.84 5.02
CA LYS A 64 -10.01 -11.63 5.08
C LYS A 64 -9.25 -10.48 5.73
N GLN A 65 -8.61 -10.72 6.86
CA GLN A 65 -7.80 -9.70 7.54
C GLN A 65 -6.65 -9.22 6.66
N PHE A 66 -5.98 -10.13 5.96
CA PHE A 66 -4.90 -9.78 5.02
C PHE A 66 -5.42 -8.93 3.86
N LYS A 67 -6.54 -9.31 3.24
CA LYS A 67 -7.15 -8.54 2.14
C LYS A 67 -7.62 -7.16 2.58
N LEU A 68 -8.15 -7.03 3.80
CA LEU A 68 -8.55 -5.74 4.36
C LEU A 68 -7.34 -4.81 4.51
N LYS A 69 -6.25 -5.29 5.13
CA LYS A 69 -5.00 -4.52 5.25
C LYS A 69 -4.43 -4.13 3.88
N LEU A 70 -4.45 -5.04 2.90
CA LEU A 70 -4.01 -4.72 1.54
C LEU A 70 -4.89 -3.66 0.86
N LYS A 71 -6.20 -3.67 1.12
CA LYS A 71 -7.12 -2.69 0.58
C LYS A 71 -6.87 -1.32 1.21
N GLU A 72 -6.77 -1.26 2.55
CA GLU A 72 -6.45 -0.04 3.30
C GLU A 72 -5.17 0.62 2.77
N LEU A 73 -4.09 -0.15 2.58
CA LEU A 73 -2.83 0.38 2.04
C LEU A 73 -2.95 0.90 0.59
N LYS A 74 -3.82 0.32 -0.22
CA LYS A 74 -4.07 0.80 -1.59
C LYS A 74 -4.91 2.07 -1.57
N ASP A 75 -5.97 2.09 -0.78
CA ASP A 75 -6.87 3.22 -0.63
C ASP A 75 -6.09 4.45 -0.11
N GLU A 76 -5.23 4.28 0.90
CA GLU A 76 -4.34 5.34 1.40
C GLU A 76 -3.44 5.93 0.31
N LYS A 77 -2.77 5.07 -0.49
CA LYS A 77 -1.93 5.51 -1.61
C LYS A 77 -2.72 6.26 -2.67
N GLU A 78 -3.94 5.80 -2.96
CA GLU A 78 -4.81 6.45 -3.93
C GLU A 78 -5.33 7.80 -3.43
N GLN A 79 -5.65 7.94 -2.14
CA GLN A 79 -6.05 9.22 -1.57
C GLN A 79 -4.93 10.25 -1.66
N VAL A 80 -3.70 9.89 -1.24
CA VAL A 80 -2.54 10.80 -1.37
C VAL A 80 -2.33 11.24 -2.82
N ARG A 81 -2.50 10.34 -3.78
CA ARG A 81 -2.42 10.67 -5.21
C ARG A 81 -3.55 11.62 -5.64
N LYS A 82 -4.78 11.37 -5.19
CA LYS A 82 -5.95 12.21 -5.49
C LYS A 82 -5.77 13.61 -4.91
N ASP A 83 -5.34 13.72 -3.65
CA ASP A 83 -5.08 15.00 -2.97
C ASP A 83 -4.04 15.81 -3.72
N ARG A 84 -2.93 15.17 -4.17
CA ARG A 84 -1.91 15.85 -4.98
C ARG A 84 -2.48 16.35 -6.32
N ILE A 85 -3.32 15.56 -6.97
CA ILE A 85 -3.94 15.94 -8.24
C ILE A 85 -4.93 17.09 -8.02
N GLN A 86 -5.74 17.05 -6.96
CA GLN A 86 -6.68 18.12 -6.61
C GLN A 86 -5.94 19.42 -6.32
N ALA A 87 -4.91 19.39 -5.47
CA ALA A 87 -4.09 20.57 -5.18
C ALA A 87 -3.44 21.18 -6.44
N LEU A 88 -3.01 20.35 -7.40
CA LEU A 88 -2.49 20.82 -8.67
C LEU A 88 -3.57 21.45 -9.57
N LYS A 89 -4.76 20.86 -9.62
CA LYS A 89 -5.90 21.42 -10.36
C LYS A 89 -6.32 22.76 -9.79
N GLU A 90 -6.53 22.85 -8.48
CA GLU A 90 -6.87 24.10 -7.81
C GLU A 90 -5.81 25.19 -8.03
N ARG A 91 -4.52 24.82 -8.02
CA ARG A 91 -3.44 25.77 -8.31
C ARG A 91 -3.51 26.27 -9.75
N ARG A 92 -3.86 25.42 -10.72
CA ARG A 92 -3.99 25.81 -12.13
C ARG A 92 -5.21 26.71 -12.34
N GLU A 93 -6.36 26.33 -11.79
CA GLU A 93 -7.60 27.12 -11.84
C GLU A 93 -7.39 28.51 -11.24
N LYS A 94 -6.78 28.61 -10.05
CA LYS A 94 -6.43 29.90 -9.41
C LYS A 94 -5.49 30.75 -10.27
N LYS A 95 -4.58 30.13 -11.04
CA LYS A 95 -3.70 30.87 -11.96
C LYS A 95 -4.45 31.36 -13.19
N GLU A 96 -5.25 30.50 -13.80
CA GLU A 96 -6.05 30.83 -14.98
C GLU A 96 -7.05 31.96 -14.68
N GLU A 97 -7.68 31.93 -13.51
CA GLU A 97 -8.55 33.02 -13.05
C GLU A 97 -7.79 34.34 -12.90
N LYS A 98 -6.62 34.33 -12.23
CA LYS A 98 -5.76 35.52 -12.10
C LYS A 98 -5.35 36.07 -13.46
N GLU A 99 -4.86 35.20 -14.36
CA GLU A 99 -4.46 35.59 -15.71
C GLU A 99 -5.64 36.15 -16.52
N ARG A 100 -6.86 35.61 -16.32
CA ARG A 100 -8.07 36.15 -16.95
C ARG A 100 -8.37 37.56 -16.46
N TYR A 101 -8.28 37.81 -15.15
CA TYR A 101 -8.48 39.15 -14.59
C TYR A 101 -7.39 40.12 -15.06
N GLU A 102 -6.13 39.69 -15.09
CA GLU A 102 -5.00 40.50 -15.59
C GLU A 102 -5.18 40.86 -17.07
N ARG A 103 -5.58 39.90 -17.91
CA ARG A 103 -5.90 40.14 -19.33
C ARG A 103 -7.04 41.15 -19.49
N MET A 104 -8.07 41.07 -18.66
CA MET A 104 -9.18 42.02 -18.69
C MET A 104 -8.74 43.43 -18.25
N ALA A 105 -7.94 43.52 -17.19
CA ALA A 105 -7.39 44.78 -16.71
C ALA A 105 -6.47 45.42 -17.75
N ALA A 106 -5.58 44.64 -18.37
CA ALA A 106 -4.69 45.10 -19.45
C ALA A 106 -5.50 45.64 -20.64
N LYS A 107 -6.57 44.94 -21.04
CA LYS A 107 -7.48 45.41 -22.10
C LYS A 107 -8.13 46.75 -21.77
N MET A 108 -8.59 46.92 -20.53
CA MET A 108 -9.19 48.19 -20.09
C MET A 108 -8.15 49.32 -20.01
N HIS A 109 -6.95 49.02 -19.52
CA HIS A 109 -5.85 49.95 -19.47
C HIS A 109 -5.44 50.42 -20.88
N ALA A 110 -5.29 49.50 -21.83
CA ALA A 110 -5.02 49.82 -23.23
C ALA A 110 -6.08 50.76 -23.82
N LYS A 111 -7.38 50.46 -23.58
CA LYS A 111 -8.48 51.34 -24.01
C LYS A 111 -8.39 52.74 -23.40
N LYS A 112 -7.99 52.86 -22.13
CA LYS A 112 -7.82 54.16 -21.44
C LYS A 112 -6.67 54.95 -22.07
N VAL A 113 -5.53 54.31 -22.29
CA VAL A 113 -4.36 54.93 -22.95
C VAL A 113 -4.71 55.40 -24.36
N ASP A 114 -5.40 54.58 -25.14
CA ASP A 114 -5.84 54.98 -26.49
C ASP A 114 -6.81 56.16 -26.47
N ARG A 115 -7.72 56.21 -25.50
CA ARG A 115 -8.63 57.36 -25.32
C ARG A 115 -7.84 58.65 -25.02
N LEU A 116 -6.81 58.57 -24.17
CA LEU A 116 -5.94 59.71 -23.87
C LEU A 116 -5.18 60.16 -25.11
N ARG A 117 -4.52 59.23 -25.83
CA ARG A 117 -3.83 59.53 -27.09
C ARG A 117 -4.74 60.20 -28.14
N ARG A 118 -6.00 59.74 -28.28
CA ARG A 118 -6.97 60.37 -29.18
C ARG A 118 -7.39 61.79 -28.73
N ARG A 119 -7.48 62.04 -27.42
CA ARG A 119 -7.76 63.38 -26.88
C ARG A 119 -6.58 64.32 -27.10
N GLU A 120 -5.37 63.86 -26.82
CA GLU A 120 -4.14 64.62 -27.07
C GLU A 120 -4.00 65.02 -28.54
N LYS A 121 -4.21 64.07 -29.47
CA LYS A 121 -4.21 64.35 -30.91
C LYS A 121 -5.22 65.42 -31.30
N ARG A 122 -6.46 65.35 -30.79
CA ARG A 122 -7.50 66.34 -31.06
C ARG A 122 -7.18 67.71 -30.45
N ASN A 123 -6.75 67.74 -29.19
CA ASN A 123 -6.40 69.00 -28.52
C ASN A 123 -5.21 69.68 -29.20
N LYS A 124 -4.23 68.89 -29.68
CA LYS A 124 -3.12 69.41 -30.48
C LYS A 124 -3.62 70.05 -31.78
N ALA A 125 -4.44 69.33 -32.55
CA ALA A 125 -5.01 69.86 -33.79
C ALA A 125 -5.88 71.11 -33.59
N LEU A 126 -6.55 71.23 -32.44
CA LEU A 126 -7.35 72.41 -32.08
C LEU A 126 -6.51 73.58 -31.53
N LYS A 127 -5.31 73.31 -31.03
CA LYS A 127 -4.38 74.34 -30.52
C LYS A 127 -3.47 74.91 -31.61
N GLU A 128 -3.24 74.13 -32.67
CA GLU A 128 -2.49 74.54 -33.87
C GLU A 128 -3.38 75.21 -34.94
N ARG A 129 -4.68 75.40 -34.65
CA ARG A 129 -5.67 76.09 -35.50
C ARG A 129 -6.06 77.42 -34.87
#